data_AF-A0A1G8Y981-F1
#
_entry.id   AF-A0A1G8Y981-F1
#
_cell.length_a   1.000
_cell.length_b   1.000
_cell.length_c   1.000
_cell.angle_alpha   90.00
_cell.angle_beta   90.00
_cell.angle_gamma   90.00
#
_symmetry.space_group_name_H-M   'P 1'
#
loop_
_entity.id
_entity.type
_entity.pdbx_description
1 polymer ?
#
loop_
_entity_poly.entity_id
_entity_poly.type
_entity_poly.pdbx_seq_one_letter_code
_entity_poly.pdbx_strand_id
1 'polypeptide(L)'
;MTPESGQNSGRSIEPTDQPSARTAERVVVSYPADLSDWGRFQVEKPSFRAFLRKTRDEARSGDVWEEFVGVGCCGNTLDVPLRVERVDGGARVDGETEISYEVREACGLEGSWRVQSAGGPNRA
;
A
#
# COMPACT_ATOMS: atom_id res chain seq x y z
N MET A 1 28.23 -1.60 -63.09
CA MET A 1 27.66 -0.45 -62.38
C MET A 1 26.18 -0.71 -62.09
N THR A 2 25.83 -0.94 -60.83
CA THR A 2 24.50 -0.62 -60.26
C THR A 2 24.71 -0.46 -58.74
N PRO A 3 24.27 0.65 -58.12
CA PRO A 3 24.55 0.95 -56.73
C PRO A 3 23.52 0.33 -55.77
N GLU A 4 24.01 0.03 -54.57
CA GLU A 4 23.41 0.24 -53.25
C GLU A 4 21.89 0.03 -53.09
N SER A 5 21.51 -1.00 -52.32
CA SER A 5 20.21 -1.04 -51.67
C SER A 5 20.42 -0.94 -50.17
N GLY A 6 19.90 0.16 -49.64
CA GLY A 6 20.13 0.69 -48.31
C GLY A 6 19.69 -0.23 -47.19
N GLN A 7 20.49 -0.17 -46.14
CA GLN A 7 20.13 -0.43 -44.76
C GLN A 7 18.84 0.33 -44.43
N ASN A 8 17.72 -0.35 -44.14
CA ASN A 8 16.76 0.17 -43.17
C ASN A 8 15.81 -0.91 -42.67
N SER A 9 16.08 -1.42 -41.49
CA SER A 9 15.02 -1.82 -40.57
C SER A 9 15.49 -1.42 -39.19
N GLY A 10 15.54 -0.10 -38.97
CA GLY A 10 15.54 0.47 -37.64
C GLY A 10 14.34 -0.10 -36.89
N ARG A 11 14.61 -1.15 -36.11
CA ARG A 11 13.68 -1.63 -35.11
C ARG A 11 13.62 -0.52 -34.07
N SER A 12 12.67 0.39 -34.24
CA SER A 12 12.26 1.34 -33.22
C SER A 12 11.92 0.52 -31.98
N ILE A 13 12.89 0.39 -31.09
CA ILE A 13 12.65 0.17 -29.68
C ILE A 13 11.97 1.46 -29.23
N GLU A 14 10.64 1.50 -29.35
CA GLU A 14 9.86 2.38 -28.50
C GLU A 14 10.30 2.06 -27.07
N PRO A 15 10.93 2.98 -26.33
CA PRO A 15 11.10 2.76 -24.91
C PRO A 15 9.67 2.72 -24.38
N THR A 16 9.17 1.51 -24.14
CA THR A 16 7.97 1.34 -23.34
C THR A 16 8.38 1.88 -21.99
N ASP A 17 8.10 3.16 -21.77
CA ASP A 17 8.12 3.79 -20.48
C ASP A 17 7.06 3.06 -19.66
N GLN A 18 7.47 1.90 -19.17
CA GLN A 18 6.63 1.09 -18.32
C GLN A 18 6.63 1.81 -16.99
N PRO A 19 5.47 2.30 -16.51
CA PRO A 19 5.39 2.99 -15.24
C PRO A 19 5.92 2.14 -14.07
N SER A 20 6.01 0.81 -14.25
CA SER A 20 6.65 -0.13 -13.32
C SER A 20 8.16 0.08 -13.11
N ALA A 21 8.86 0.72 -14.05
CA ALA A 21 10.31 0.94 -13.90
C ALA A 21 10.66 2.20 -13.11
N ARG A 22 9.77 3.20 -13.06
CA ARG A 22 10.02 4.47 -12.35
C ARG A 22 9.61 4.36 -10.88
N THR A 23 10.40 5.00 -10.01
CA THR A 23 10.06 5.20 -8.59
C THR A 23 8.82 6.09 -8.45
N ALA A 24 7.91 5.66 -7.58
CA ALA A 24 6.76 6.42 -7.14
C ALA A 24 7.24 7.59 -6.29
N GLU A 25 6.88 8.81 -6.68
CA GLU A 25 7.18 10.02 -5.92
C GLU A 25 6.27 10.09 -4.69
N ARG A 26 4.99 9.76 -4.89
CA ARG A 26 3.97 9.75 -3.85
C ARG A 26 2.97 8.62 -4.07
N VAL A 27 2.66 7.92 -2.98
CA VAL A 27 1.58 6.94 -2.90
C VAL A 27 0.59 7.41 -1.85
N VAL A 28 -0.65 7.58 -2.24
CA VAL A 28 -1.75 7.95 -1.35
C VAL A 28 -2.56 6.71 -1.02
N VAL A 29 -2.63 6.40 0.26
CA VAL A 29 -3.27 5.19 0.77
C VAL A 29 -4.42 5.58 1.68
N SER A 30 -5.58 4.98 1.50
CA SER A 30 -6.74 5.21 2.34
C SER A 30 -7.00 4.08 3.32
N TYR A 31 -7.48 4.44 4.50
CA TYR A 31 -8.11 3.50 5.44
C TYR A 31 -9.57 3.94 5.69
N PRO A 32 -10.48 3.01 6.00
CA PRO A 32 -11.89 3.34 6.18
C PRO A 32 -12.14 4.18 7.42
N ALA A 33 -13.14 5.06 7.36
CA ALA A 33 -13.53 5.95 8.46
C ALA A 33 -13.92 5.22 9.75
N ASP A 34 -14.41 3.98 9.62
CA ASP A 34 -14.77 3.10 10.76
C ASP A 34 -13.55 2.42 11.40
N LEU A 35 -12.33 2.66 10.87
CA LEU A 35 -11.11 2.19 11.52
C LEU A 35 -11.00 2.83 12.91
N SER A 36 -10.88 2.00 13.94
CA SER A 36 -10.78 2.45 15.33
C SER A 36 -9.59 3.40 15.53
N ASP A 37 -9.69 4.36 16.45
CA ASP A 37 -8.63 5.34 16.72
C ASP A 37 -7.27 4.69 17.02
N TRP A 38 -7.28 3.54 17.71
CA TRP A 38 -6.06 2.77 17.95
C TRP A 38 -5.42 2.27 16.65
N GLY A 39 -6.22 1.74 15.73
CA GLY A 39 -5.75 1.28 14.41
C GLY A 39 -5.19 2.43 13.58
N ARG A 40 -5.91 3.57 13.56
CA ARG A 40 -5.43 4.82 12.95
C ARG A 40 -4.07 5.24 13.52
N PHE A 41 -3.94 5.25 14.84
CA PHE A 41 -2.69 5.60 15.51
C PHE A 41 -1.53 4.66 15.15
N GLN A 42 -1.77 3.37 14.89
CA GLN A 42 -0.70 2.46 14.45
C GLN A 42 -0.26 2.75 13.01
N VAL A 43 -1.21 2.88 12.07
CA VAL A 43 -0.89 3.03 10.65
C VAL A 43 -0.25 4.38 10.33
N GLU A 44 -0.59 5.43 11.08
CA GLU A 44 -0.04 6.77 10.85
C GLU A 44 1.41 6.94 11.34
N LYS A 45 1.94 5.99 12.11
CA LYS A 45 3.31 6.04 12.64
C LYS A 45 4.35 6.05 11.51
N PRO A 46 5.46 6.81 11.68
CA PRO A 46 6.58 6.80 10.74
C PRO A 46 7.15 5.40 10.51
N SER A 47 7.21 4.56 11.55
CA SER A 47 7.70 3.18 11.46
C SER A 47 6.82 2.30 10.56
N PHE A 48 5.51 2.53 10.54
CA PHE A 48 4.59 1.80 9.69
C PHE A 48 4.73 2.23 8.22
N ARG A 49 4.93 3.53 7.97
CA ARG A 49 5.28 4.02 6.61
C ARG A 49 6.59 3.42 6.11
N ALA A 50 7.60 3.36 6.96
CA ALA A 50 8.88 2.73 6.63
C ALA A 50 8.74 1.22 6.40
N PHE A 51 7.81 0.55 7.10
CA PHE A 51 7.47 -0.84 6.85
C PHE A 51 6.85 -1.03 5.47
N LEU A 52 5.83 -0.23 5.11
CA LEU A 52 5.20 -0.27 3.78
C LEU A 52 6.22 -0.09 2.65
N ARG A 53 7.14 0.88 2.79
CA ARG A 53 8.22 1.09 1.80
C ARG A 53 9.18 -0.09 1.64
N LYS A 54 9.30 -0.92 2.67
CA LYS A 54 10.18 -2.09 2.67
C LYS A 54 9.49 -3.36 2.21
N THR A 55 8.17 -3.46 2.41
CA THR A 55 7.39 -4.66 2.10
C THR A 55 6.67 -4.58 0.77
N ARG A 56 6.52 -3.39 0.19
CA ARG A 56 5.89 -3.16 -1.11
C ARG A 56 6.98 -2.82 -2.13
N ASP A 57 7.10 -3.64 -3.17
CA ASP A 57 7.97 -3.37 -4.31
C ASP A 57 7.28 -2.46 -5.35
N GLU A 58 5.96 -2.60 -5.49
CA GLU A 58 5.16 -1.83 -6.44
C GLU A 58 3.81 -1.41 -5.82
N ALA A 59 3.26 -0.29 -6.30
CA ALA A 59 1.93 0.21 -5.96
C ALA A 59 1.16 0.60 -7.22
N ARG A 60 -0.12 0.22 -7.29
CA ARG A 60 -1.04 0.67 -8.33
C ARG A 60 -2.33 1.18 -7.71
N SER A 61 -2.90 2.22 -8.32
CA SER A 61 -4.23 2.69 -7.93
C SER A 61 -5.25 1.55 -7.96
N GLY A 62 -5.98 1.40 -6.85
CA GLY A 62 -6.95 0.34 -6.63
C GLY A 62 -6.41 -0.88 -5.88
N ASP A 63 -5.09 -1.02 -5.71
CA ASP A 63 -4.53 -2.11 -4.90
C ASP A 63 -5.03 -2.04 -3.47
N VAL A 64 -5.31 -3.22 -2.91
CA VAL A 64 -5.68 -3.38 -1.51
C VAL A 64 -4.55 -4.11 -0.80
N TRP A 65 -4.04 -3.49 0.26
CA TRP A 65 -3.02 -4.06 1.13
C TRP A 65 -3.66 -4.41 2.47
N GLU A 66 -3.77 -5.70 2.73
CA GLU A 66 -4.24 -6.22 4.01
C GLU A 66 -3.04 -6.23 4.99
N GLU A 67 -3.02 -5.26 5.90
CA GLU A 67 -1.90 -5.15 6.86
C GLU A 67 -2.30 -5.54 8.27
N PHE A 68 -1.48 -6.41 8.84
CA PHE A 68 -1.62 -6.93 10.19
C PHE A 68 -0.98 -5.97 11.20
N VAL A 69 -1.78 -5.18 11.91
CA VAL A 69 -1.28 -4.43 13.09
C VAL A 69 -1.52 -5.24 14.36
N GLY A 70 -0.45 -5.80 14.90
CA GLY A 70 -0.50 -6.60 16.14
C GLY A 70 -0.78 -5.72 17.37
N VAL A 71 -1.78 -6.08 18.18
CA VAL A 71 -2.17 -5.32 19.38
C VAL A 71 -1.26 -5.51 20.60
N GLY A 72 -0.12 -6.18 20.45
CA GLY A 72 0.74 -6.56 21.58
C GLY A 72 0.27 -7.83 22.30
N CYS A 73 0.78 -8.02 23.53
CA CYS A 73 0.89 -9.30 24.29
C CYS A 73 -0.38 -10.19 24.38
N CYS A 74 -1.57 -9.64 24.13
CA CYS A 74 -2.84 -10.37 24.24
C CYS A 74 -3.46 -10.82 22.89
N GLY A 75 -2.74 -10.68 21.76
CA GLY A 75 -2.96 -11.55 20.59
C GLY A 75 -4.10 -11.20 19.63
N ASN A 76 -4.67 -10.00 19.65
CA ASN A 76 -5.50 -9.57 18.51
C ASN A 76 -4.63 -9.04 17.38
N THR A 77 -4.90 -9.51 16.18
CA THR A 77 -4.38 -8.93 14.96
C THR A 77 -5.53 -8.20 14.31
N LEU A 78 -5.37 -6.91 14.04
CA LEU A 78 -6.34 -6.17 13.26
C LEU A 78 -5.84 -6.14 11.81
N ASP A 79 -6.63 -6.73 10.93
CA ASP A 79 -6.47 -6.60 9.49
C ASP A 79 -6.97 -5.21 9.08
N VAL A 80 -6.06 -4.36 8.64
CA VAL A 80 -6.40 -3.03 8.13
C VAL A 80 -6.34 -3.09 6.61
N PRO A 81 -7.49 -3.01 5.91
CA PRO A 81 -7.53 -3.00 4.46
C PRO A 81 -7.21 -1.58 3.96
N LEU A 82 -5.91 -1.34 3.84
CA LEU A 82 -5.37 -0.16 3.22
C LEU A 82 -5.62 -0.23 1.71
N ARG A 83 -6.03 0.86 1.09
CA ARG A 83 -6.25 0.91 -0.36
C ARG A 83 -5.41 1.99 -0.98
N VAL A 84 -4.69 1.67 -2.04
CA VAL A 84 -3.97 2.67 -2.82
C VAL A 84 -4.99 3.46 -3.62
N GLU A 85 -5.21 4.72 -3.26
CA GLU A 85 -6.11 5.60 -3.99
C GLU A 85 -5.38 6.20 -5.20
N ARG A 86 -4.12 6.62 -4.99
CA ARG A 86 -3.33 7.30 -6.01
C ARG A 86 -1.86 6.93 -5.94
N VAL A 87 -1.24 6.86 -7.11
CA VAL A 87 0.20 6.74 -7.28
C VAL A 87 0.65 7.80 -8.28
N ASP A 88 1.58 8.65 -7.86
CA ASP A 88 2.15 9.72 -8.68
C ASP A 88 3.60 9.39 -9.07
N GLY A 89 3.95 9.74 -10.32
CA GLY A 89 5.28 9.54 -10.90
C GLY A 89 5.48 8.16 -11.54
N GLY A 90 5.65 7.14 -10.72
CA GLY A 90 5.95 5.76 -11.13
C GLY A 90 5.30 4.73 -10.20
N ALA A 91 5.40 3.44 -10.50
CA ALA A 91 4.75 2.39 -9.71
C ALA A 91 5.69 1.69 -8.73
N ARG A 92 7.02 1.87 -8.82
CA ARG A 92 7.99 1.23 -7.92
C ARG A 92 8.00 1.93 -6.56
N VAL A 93 7.85 1.19 -5.48
CA VAL A 93 7.90 1.72 -4.11
C VAL A 93 9.28 1.47 -3.52
N ASP A 94 9.91 2.53 -2.99
CA ASP A 94 11.20 2.41 -2.29
C ASP A 94 11.33 3.44 -1.16
N GLY A 95 12.56 3.62 -0.65
CA GLY A 95 12.86 4.51 0.47
C GLY A 95 12.55 6.00 0.19
N GLU A 96 12.59 6.41 -1.08
CA GLU A 96 12.34 7.78 -1.52
C GLU A 96 10.83 8.08 -1.68
N THR A 97 9.99 7.04 -1.82
CA THR A 97 8.55 7.17 -2.03
C THR A 97 7.84 7.81 -0.84
N GLU A 98 7.12 8.92 -1.05
CA GLU A 98 6.30 9.51 -0.01
C GLU A 98 4.98 8.73 0.18
N ILE A 99 4.70 8.25 1.40
CA ILE A 99 3.42 7.61 1.73
C ILE A 99 2.56 8.58 2.53
N SER A 100 1.40 8.92 1.97
CA SER A 100 0.37 9.77 2.59
C SER A 100 -0.89 8.96 2.89
N TYR A 101 -1.60 9.34 3.95
CA TYR A 101 -2.85 8.69 4.35
C TYR A 101 -4.05 9.58 4.13
N GLU A 102 -5.13 8.97 3.65
CA GLU A 102 -6.45 9.59 3.57
C GLU A 102 -7.50 8.70 4.28
N VAL A 103 -8.61 9.32 4.67
CA VAL A 103 -9.74 8.59 5.23
C VAL A 103 -10.77 8.38 4.11
N ARG A 104 -11.12 7.13 3.82
CA ARG A 104 -12.19 6.79 2.86
C ARG A 104 -13.50 6.47 3.58
N GLU A 105 -14.59 6.46 2.82
CA GLU A 105 -15.91 6.04 3.29
C GLU A 105 -15.85 4.70 4.04
N ALA A 106 -16.71 4.56 5.06
CA ALA A 106 -16.81 3.31 5.81
C ALA A 106 -17.24 2.18 4.86
N CYS A 107 -16.38 1.18 4.69
CA CYS A 107 -16.65 0.03 3.83
C CYS A 107 -17.37 -1.11 4.56
N GLY A 108 -17.93 -0.84 5.74
CA GLY A 108 -18.41 -1.87 6.65
C GLY A 108 -17.27 -2.81 7.04
N LEU A 109 -16.19 -2.25 7.59
CA LEU A 109 -15.32 -3.08 8.42
C LEU A 109 -16.21 -3.55 9.56
N GLU A 110 -16.84 -4.71 9.42
CA GLU A 110 -17.21 -5.51 10.56
C GLU A 110 -15.87 -5.80 11.23
N GLY A 111 -15.45 -4.86 12.08
CA GLY A 111 -14.20 -4.97 12.80
C GLY A 111 -14.16 -6.38 13.36
N SER A 112 -13.01 -7.02 13.23
CA SER A 112 -12.63 -8.22 13.97
C SER A 112 -12.58 -7.88 15.48
N TRP A 113 -13.70 -7.39 16.01
CA TRP A 113 -14.04 -7.01 17.36
C TRP A 113 -15.44 -7.57 17.66
N ARG A 114 -15.62 -8.87 17.44
CA ARG A 114 -16.81 -9.59 17.95
C ARG A 114 -16.54 -10.57 19.09
N VAL A 115 -15.30 -10.84 19.51
CA VAL A 115 -15.01 -11.76 20.64
C VAL A 115 -13.65 -11.33 21.22
N GLN A 116 -13.55 -10.61 22.35
CA GLN A 116 -13.67 -11.12 23.72
C GLN A 116 -14.00 -9.95 24.66
N SER A 117 -15.27 -9.75 25.00
CA SER A 117 -15.64 -9.00 26.22
C SER A 117 -16.72 -9.79 26.94
N ALA A 118 -16.43 -11.07 27.20
CA ALA A 118 -17.16 -11.93 28.12
C ALA A 118 -16.18 -12.94 28.72
N GLY A 119 -15.24 -12.46 29.54
CA GLY A 119 -14.24 -13.34 30.16
C GLY A 119 -13.08 -12.62 30.82
N GLY A 120 -13.33 -11.56 31.59
CA GLY A 120 -12.33 -11.11 32.57
C GLY A 120 -12.12 -12.22 33.61
N PRO A 121 -10.89 -12.48 34.09
CA PRO A 121 -10.66 -13.52 35.10
C PRO A 121 -11.46 -13.18 36.35
N ASN A 122 -12.41 -14.05 36.72
CA ASN A 122 -12.94 -14.07 38.08
C ASN A 122 -11.76 -14.39 39.00
N ARG A 123 -11.36 -13.40 39.78
CA ARG A 123 -10.43 -13.54 40.89
C ARG A 123 -11.05 -14.56 41.86
N ALA A 124 -10.46 -15.75 41.94
CA ALA A 124 -10.67 -16.70 43.03
C ALA A 124 -9.57 -16.51 44.08
#